data_AF-E2NJD9-F1
#
_entry.id   AF-E2NJD9-F1
#
_cell.length_a   1.000
_cell.length_b   1.000
_cell.length_c   1.000
_cell.angle_alpha   90.00
_cell.angle_beta   90.00
_cell.angle_gamma   90.00
#
_symmetry.space_group_name_H-M   'P 1'
#
loop_
_entity.id
_entity.type
_entity.pdbx_description
1 polymer ?
#
loop_
_entity_poly.entity_id
_entity_poly.type
_entity_poly.pdbx_seq_one_letter_code
_entity_poly.pdbx_strand_id
1 'polypeptide(L)'
;VPVVHNLLFVHARPSEVKRIKSQVSYLQYITDTRSGQKIIISDSEMQRFIAVAGTYNDHLMYFQPDELNLSKGTKVRITGGDFEGQEGIFVKVKGARDRRVVIEIQGVIAVALATIHPDLIEVIK
;
A
#
# COMPACT_ATOMS: atom_id res chain seq x y z
N VAL A 1 5.32 10.80 15.31
CA VAL A 1 5.60 11.32 13.95
C VAL A 1 4.87 10.41 12.96
N PRO A 2 4.19 10.92 11.91
CA PRO A 2 3.44 10.06 10.99
C PRO A 2 4.35 9.05 10.29
N VAL A 3 3.91 7.79 10.19
CA VAL A 3 4.72 6.72 9.59
C VAL A 3 4.88 6.91 8.08
N VAL A 4 3.91 7.57 7.45
CA VAL A 4 3.91 7.98 6.04
C VAL A 4 3.90 9.50 5.97
N HIS A 5 4.93 10.08 5.36
CA HIS A 5 5.06 11.52 5.22
C HIS A 5 4.50 11.98 3.87
N ASN A 6 3.92 13.18 3.85
CA ASN A 6 3.53 13.89 2.62
C ASN A 6 2.44 13.22 1.76
N LEU A 7 1.63 12.32 2.34
CA LEU A 7 0.49 11.68 1.67
C LEU A 7 -0.82 11.98 2.39
N LEU A 8 -1.86 12.30 1.62
CA LEU A 8 -3.23 12.43 2.10
C LEU A 8 -4.15 11.63 1.18
N PHE A 9 -4.77 10.59 1.73
CA PHE A 9 -5.82 9.83 1.06
C PHE A 9 -7.16 10.50 1.31
N VAL A 10 -7.94 10.73 0.25
CA VAL A 10 -9.22 11.44 0.34
C VAL A 10 -10.30 10.63 -0.37
N HIS A 11 -11.38 10.32 0.34
CA HIS A 11 -12.58 9.75 -0.23
C HIS A 11 -13.61 10.86 -0.48
N ALA A 12 -13.68 11.34 -1.72
CA ALA A 12 -14.58 12.43 -2.12
C ALA A 12 -14.83 12.45 -3.62
N ARG A 13 -15.85 13.19 -4.06
CA ARG A 13 -16.09 13.45 -5.48
C ARG A 13 -14.96 14.34 -6.05
N PRO A 14 -14.57 14.16 -7.33
CA PRO A 14 -13.53 14.97 -7.96
C PRO A 14 -13.77 16.48 -7.89
N SER A 15 -15.03 16.92 -7.92
CA SER A 15 -15.41 18.34 -7.81
C SER A 15 -15.01 18.95 -6.46
N GLU A 16 -15.23 18.21 -5.37
CA GLU A 16 -14.93 18.66 -4.01
C GLU A 16 -13.42 18.77 -3.79
N VAL A 17 -12.67 17.76 -4.23
CA VAL A 17 -11.20 17.76 -4.15
C VAL A 17 -10.61 18.92 -4.96
N LYS A 18 -11.16 19.19 -6.16
CA LYS A 18 -10.75 20.33 -6.98
C LYS A 18 -11.00 21.66 -6.28
N ARG A 19 -12.15 21.83 -5.62
CA ARG A 19 -12.49 23.03 -4.85
C ARG A 19 -11.50 23.24 -3.70
N ILE A 20 -11.29 22.23 -2.86
CA ILE A 20 -10.37 22.31 -1.70
C ILE A 20 -8.95 22.62 -2.18
N LYS A 21 -8.45 21.91 -3.20
CA LYS A 21 -7.10 22.15 -3.73
C LYS A 21 -6.90 23.58 -4.25
N SER A 22 -7.94 24.20 -4.80
CA SER A 22 -7.85 25.61 -5.24
C SER A 22 -7.56 26.59 -4.09
N GLN A 23 -7.87 26.19 -2.86
CA GLN A 23 -7.61 26.96 -1.64
C GLN A 23 -6.29 26.57 -0.97
N VAL A 24 -5.68 25.45 -1.36
CA VAL A 24 -4.49 24.87 -0.73
C VAL A 24 -3.46 24.51 -1.81
N SER A 25 -2.69 25.51 -2.22
CA SER A 25 -1.81 25.46 -3.40
C SER A 25 -0.63 24.50 -3.29
N TYR A 26 -0.20 24.15 -2.07
CA TYR A 26 0.93 23.23 -1.86
C TYR A 26 0.58 21.75 -2.06
N LEU A 27 -0.71 21.38 -2.09
CA LEU A 27 -1.12 19.99 -2.28
C LEU A 27 -1.00 19.57 -3.75
N GLN A 28 -0.26 18.50 -4.01
CA GLN A 28 -0.12 17.91 -5.34
C GLN A 28 -0.95 16.65 -5.50
N TYR A 29 -1.49 16.45 -6.71
CA TYR A 29 -2.09 15.14 -7.05
C TYR A 29 -0.94 14.19 -7.37
N ILE A 30 -1.08 12.93 -6.96
CA ILE A 30 -0.22 11.88 -7.50
C ILE A 30 -0.80 11.46 -8.84
N THR A 31 0.07 11.44 -9.84
CA THR A 31 -0.26 11.01 -11.19
C THR A 31 0.50 9.76 -11.53
N ASP A 32 -0.18 8.81 -12.18
CA ASP A 32 0.46 7.65 -12.76
C ASP A 32 1.44 8.12 -13.86
N THR A 33 2.70 7.71 -13.76
CA THR A 33 3.77 8.21 -14.64
C THR A 33 3.65 7.71 -16.07
N ARG A 34 2.86 6.65 -16.31
CA ARG A 34 2.68 6.05 -17.64
C ARG A 34 1.58 6.75 -18.43
N SER A 35 0.52 7.16 -17.74
CA SER A 35 -0.70 7.75 -18.33
C SER A 35 -0.80 9.26 -18.11
N GLY A 36 -0.07 9.81 -17.15
CA GLY A 36 -0.20 11.19 -16.67
C GLY A 36 -1.52 11.47 -15.94
N GLN A 37 -2.36 10.46 -15.73
CA GLN A 37 -3.65 10.60 -15.08
C GLN A 37 -3.51 10.59 -13.57
N LYS A 38 -4.43 11.27 -12.88
CA LYS A 38 -4.51 11.20 -11.42
C LYS A 38 -4.77 9.76 -10.99
N ILE A 39 -4.07 9.31 -9.95
CA ILE A 39 -4.34 8.00 -9.36
C ILE A 39 -5.69 8.03 -8.66
N ILE A 40 -6.58 7.12 -9.05
CA ILE A 40 -7.85 6.84 -8.38
C ILE A 40 -7.74 5.43 -7.78
N ILE A 41 -7.92 5.34 -6.47
CA ILE A 41 -7.78 4.10 -5.73
C ILE A 41 -9.18 3.51 -5.54
N SER A 42 -9.35 2.23 -5.81
CA SER A 42 -10.64 1.57 -5.58
C SER A 42 -10.93 1.45 -4.08
N ASP A 43 -12.20 1.45 -3.69
CA ASP A 43 -12.60 1.28 -2.29
C ASP A 43 -12.00 -0.01 -1.70
N SER A 44 -12.01 -1.10 -2.47
CA SER A 44 -11.47 -2.39 -2.01
C SER A 44 -9.97 -2.34 -1.72
N GLU A 45 -9.21 -1.63 -2.55
CA GLU A 45 -7.76 -1.47 -2.38
C GLU A 45 -7.44 -0.57 -1.19
N MET A 46 -8.18 0.54 -1.05
CA MET A 46 -8.06 1.43 0.10
C MET A 46 -8.44 0.72 1.41
N GLN A 47 -9.50 -0.09 1.40
CA GLN A 47 -9.91 -0.89 2.56
C GLN A 47 -8.84 -1.90 2.97
N ARG A 48 -8.23 -2.61 2.02
CA ARG A 48 -7.10 -3.52 2.30
C ARG A 48 -5.91 -2.78 2.90
N PHE A 49 -5.57 -1.62 2.34
CA PHE A 49 -4.49 -0.79 2.86
C PHE A 49 -4.77 -0.31 4.29
N ILE A 50 -5.99 0.18 4.56
CA ILE A 50 -6.41 0.62 5.91
C ILE A 50 -6.42 -0.55 6.88
N ALA A 51 -6.90 -1.73 6.47
CA ALA A 51 -6.94 -2.92 7.32
C ALA A 51 -5.54 -3.30 7.83
N VAL A 52 -4.51 -3.09 7.00
CA VAL A 52 -3.11 -3.32 7.39
C VAL A 52 -2.52 -2.14 8.16
N ALA A 53 -2.53 -0.95 7.57
CA ALA A 53 -1.86 0.23 8.14
C ALA A 53 -2.51 0.68 9.46
N GLY A 54 -3.81 0.43 9.63
CA GLY A 54 -4.57 0.72 10.84
C GLY A 54 -4.33 -0.22 12.01
N THR A 55 -3.56 -1.31 11.84
CA THR A 55 -3.15 -2.17 12.97
C THR A 55 -2.15 -1.50 13.91
N TYR A 56 -1.52 -0.40 13.47
CA TYR A 56 -0.45 0.29 14.20
C TYR A 56 0.68 -0.65 14.68
N ASN A 57 0.89 -1.76 13.96
CA ASN A 57 1.95 -2.70 14.29
C ASN A 57 3.33 -2.08 13.99
N ASP A 58 4.20 -1.99 14.99
CA ASP A 58 5.53 -1.37 14.90
C ASP A 58 6.48 -2.08 13.91
N HIS A 59 6.14 -3.29 13.48
CA HIS A 59 6.92 -4.05 12.50
C HIS A 59 6.52 -3.79 11.04
N LEU A 60 5.48 -2.98 10.80
CA LEU A 60 5.12 -2.56 9.44
C LEU A 60 6.23 -1.68 8.86
N MET A 61 6.62 -1.99 7.63
CA MET A 61 7.60 -1.19 6.89
C MET A 61 6.92 -0.53 5.70
N TYR A 62 7.10 0.77 5.56
CA TYR A 62 6.52 1.55 4.48
C TYR A 62 7.60 1.90 3.46
N PHE A 63 7.25 1.78 2.19
CA PHE A 63 8.16 1.98 1.07
C PHE A 63 7.51 2.85 0.02
N GLN A 64 8.30 3.72 -0.60
CA GLN A 64 7.93 4.37 -1.84
C GLN A 64 7.90 3.34 -2.99
N PRO A 65 7.10 3.56 -4.05
CA PRO A 65 6.94 2.60 -5.15
C PRO A 65 8.25 2.16 -5.82
N ASP A 66 9.24 3.05 -5.85
CA ASP A 66 10.57 2.82 -6.46
C ASP A 66 11.55 2.06 -5.56
N GLU A 67 11.26 1.95 -4.25
CA GLU A 67 12.11 1.24 -3.29
C GLU A 67 11.94 -0.29 -3.34
N LEU A 68 10.84 -0.78 -3.93
CA LEU A 68 10.52 -2.21 -4.00
C LEU A 68 10.41 -2.69 -5.45
N ASN A 69 11.07 -3.82 -5.73
CA ASN A 69 10.87 -4.53 -6.98
C ASN A 69 9.86 -5.67 -6.81
N LEU A 70 8.58 -5.34 -6.92
CA LEU A 70 7.48 -6.29 -6.77
C LEU A 70 7.34 -7.26 -7.94
N SER A 71 7.94 -6.96 -9.11
CA SER A 71 7.87 -7.84 -10.29
C SER A 71 8.50 -9.21 -10.07
N LYS A 72 9.39 -9.34 -9.08
CA LYS A 72 10.06 -10.59 -8.68
C LYS A 72 9.32 -11.34 -7.57
N GLY A 73 8.21 -10.80 -7.08
CA GLY A 73 7.44 -11.37 -6.00
C GLY A 73 6.46 -12.44 -6.45
N THR A 74 5.81 -13.07 -5.48
CA THR A 74 4.77 -14.08 -5.71
C THR A 74 3.46 -13.54 -5.17
N LYS A 75 2.39 -13.54 -5.96
CA LYS A 75 1.05 -13.19 -5.46
C LYS A 75 0.60 -14.24 -4.45
N VAL A 76 0.13 -13.76 -3.30
CA VAL A 76 -0.29 -14.63 -2.22
C VAL A 76 -1.53 -14.08 -1.50
N ARG A 77 -2.24 -14.98 -0.83
CA ARG A 77 -3.28 -14.67 0.15
C ARG A 77 -2.84 -15.16 1.53
N ILE A 78 -3.09 -14.37 2.56
CA ILE A 78 -2.85 -14.77 3.95
C ILE A 78 -4.05 -15.57 4.45
N THR A 79 -3.79 -16.73 5.03
CA THR A 79 -4.83 -17.70 5.44
C THR A 79 -5.02 -17.79 6.95
N GLY A 80 -4.34 -16.95 7.74
CA GLY A 80 -4.56 -16.90 9.19
C GLY A 80 -3.86 -15.73 9.88
N GLY A 81 -4.21 -15.52 11.15
CA GLY A 81 -3.72 -14.41 11.98
C GLY A 81 -4.41 -13.09 11.69
N ASP A 82 -3.84 -11.98 12.19
CA ASP A 82 -4.46 -10.64 12.13
C ASP A 82 -4.69 -10.12 10.70
N PHE A 83 -4.01 -10.71 9.73
CA PHE A 83 -4.08 -10.32 8.31
C PHE A 83 -4.77 -11.36 7.43
N GLU A 84 -5.51 -12.31 8.02
CA GLU A 84 -6.27 -13.31 7.26
C GLU A 84 -7.18 -12.68 6.20
N GLY A 85 -7.21 -13.29 5.01
CA GLY A 85 -7.96 -12.84 3.85
C GLY A 85 -7.30 -11.71 3.06
N GLN A 86 -6.23 -11.09 3.57
CA GLN A 86 -5.49 -10.07 2.83
C GLN A 86 -4.65 -10.70 1.72
N GLU A 87 -4.60 -10.00 0.58
CA GLU A 87 -3.79 -10.39 -0.57
C GLU A 87 -2.62 -9.42 -0.76
N GLY A 88 -1.51 -9.95 -1.23
CA GLY A 88 -0.32 -9.14 -1.47
C GLY A 88 0.75 -9.88 -2.25
N ILE A 89 1.94 -9.28 -2.31
CA ILE A 89 3.10 -9.80 -3.00
C ILE A 89 4.12 -10.28 -1.98
N PHE A 90 4.38 -11.58 -1.94
CA PHE A 90 5.43 -12.15 -1.10
C PHE A 90 6.80 -11.92 -1.75
N VAL A 91 7.63 -11.08 -1.16
CA VAL A 91 8.91 -10.67 -1.74
C VAL A 91 9.94 -10.37 -0.66
N LYS A 92 11.22 -10.44 -1.03
CA LYS A 92 12.32 -10.01 -0.17
C LYS A 92 12.38 -8.49 -0.19
N VAL A 93 12.19 -7.85 0.97
CA VAL A 93 12.31 -6.38 1.10
C VAL A 93 13.66 -5.99 1.66
N LYS A 94 14.16 -4.82 1.24
CA LYS A 94 15.43 -4.27 1.75
C LYS A 94 15.29 -3.95 3.24
N GLY A 95 16.29 -4.32 4.04
CA GLY A 95 16.28 -4.09 5.50
C GLY A 95 15.59 -5.19 6.33
N ALA A 96 14.89 -6.14 5.71
CA ALA A 96 14.34 -7.30 6.41
C ALA A 96 15.19 -8.56 6.19
N ARG A 97 15.33 -9.40 7.22
CA ARG A 97 16.00 -10.71 7.12
C ARG A 97 15.17 -11.75 6.37
N ASP A 98 13.86 -11.68 6.46
CA ASP A 98 12.94 -12.63 5.83
C ASP A 98 12.19 -11.99 4.66
N ARG A 99 11.55 -12.83 3.84
CA ARG A 99 10.55 -12.37 2.87
C ARG A 99 9.31 -11.92 3.62
N ARG A 100 8.63 -10.91 3.09
CA ARG A 100 7.43 -10.33 3.68
C ARG A 100 6.33 -10.28 2.64
N VAL A 101 5.09 -10.31 3.09
CA VAL A 101 3.94 -10.01 2.25
C VAL A 101 3.82 -8.50 2.17
N VAL A 102 3.75 -7.97 0.95
CA VAL A 102 3.65 -6.54 0.67
C VAL A 102 2.29 -6.24 0.07
N ILE A 103 1.57 -5.26 0.63
CA ILE A 103 0.37 -4.69 0.04
C ILE A 103 0.76 -3.35 -0.59
N GLU A 104 0.39 -3.14 -1.85
CA GLU A 104 0.72 -1.94 -2.61
C GLU A 104 -0.55 -1.18 -2.98
N ILE A 105 -0.51 0.15 -2.85
CA ILE A 105 -1.32 1.05 -3.65
C ILE A 105 -0.44 1.51 -4.81
N GLN A 106 -0.76 1.02 -6.00
CA GLN A 106 0.15 1.10 -7.15
C GLN A 106 0.56 2.55 -7.44
N GLY A 107 1.87 2.78 -7.52
CA GLY A 107 2.43 4.10 -7.83
C GLY A 107 2.27 5.15 -6.71
N VAL A 108 1.80 4.76 -5.53
CA VAL A 108 1.67 5.65 -4.37
C VAL A 108 2.54 5.19 -3.21
N ILE A 109 2.32 3.97 -2.72
CA ILE A 109 2.98 3.47 -1.51
C ILE A 109 2.84 1.96 -1.41
N ALA A 110 3.82 1.32 -0.78
CA ALA A 110 3.77 -0.09 -0.41
C ALA A 110 3.99 -0.28 1.11
N VAL A 111 3.29 -1.25 1.69
CA VAL A 111 3.43 -1.65 3.10
C VAL A 111 3.83 -3.11 3.16
N ALA A 112 5.00 -3.39 3.73
CA ALA A 112 5.39 -4.74 4.06
C ALA A 112 4.95 -5.09 5.48
N LEU A 113 4.24 -6.20 5.59
CA LEU A 113 3.80 -6.76 6.86
C LEU A 113 4.98 -7.20 7.73
N ALA A 114 4.70 -7.48 8.99
CA ALA A 114 5.57 -8.32 9.81
C ALA A 114 5.80 -9.68 9.13
N THR A 115 6.83 -10.41 9.53
CA THR A 115 7.08 -11.75 8.99
C THR A 115 5.87 -12.64 9.25
N ILE A 116 5.24 -13.13 8.18
CA ILE A 116 4.14 -14.10 8.23
C ILE A 116 4.75 -15.50 8.03
N HIS A 117 4.34 -16.46 8.86
CA HIS A 117 4.81 -17.84 8.73
C HIS A 117 4.39 -18.40 7.37
N PRO A 118 5.27 -19.09 6.61
CA PRO A 118 4.96 -19.59 5.27
C PRO A 118 3.69 -20.45 5.18
N ASP A 119 3.38 -21.22 6.22
CA ASP A 119 2.17 -22.07 6.26
C ASP A 119 0.86 -21.28 6.32
N LEU A 120 0.91 -19.99 6.67
CA LEU A 120 -0.22 -19.06 6.67
C LEU A 120 -0.34 -18.28 5.36
N ILE A 121 0.36 -18.73 4.31
CA ILE A 121 0.41 -18.06 3.01
C ILE A 121 0.05 -19.06 1.93
N GLU A 122 -1.00 -18.74 1.17
CA GLU A 122 -1.41 -19.47 -0.02
C GLU A 122 -0.95 -18.71 -1.28
N VAL A 123 -0.34 -19.40 -2.24
CA VAL A 123 -0.01 -18.82 -3.55
C VAL A 123 -1.26 -18.75 -4.41
N ILE A 124 -1.56 -17.55 -4.92
CA ILE A 124 -2.68 -17.29 -5.82
C ILE A 124 -2.16 -16.90 -7.21
N LYS A 125 -2.87 -17.32 -8.27
CA LYS A 125 -2.50 -17.03 -9.67
C LYS A 125 -3.16 -15.75 -10.17
#